data_AF-A0A536T8U9-F1
#
_entry.id   AF-A0A536T8U9-F1
#
_cell.length_a   1.000
_cell.length_b   1.000
_cell.length_c   1.000
_cell.angle_alpha   90.00
_cell.angle_beta   90.00
_cell.angle_gamma   90.00
#
_symmetry.space_group_name_H-M   'P 1'
#
loop_
_entity.id
_entity.type
_entity.pdbx_description
1 polymer ?
#
loop_
_entity_poly.entity_id
_entity_poly.type
_entity_poly.pdbx_seq_one_letter_code
_entity_poly.pdbx_strand_id
1 'polypeptide(L)'
;MTPIYDRLAAKGAVFGAAFGLEHALWYALQGTEAREDVTYRRSNAHGPVGEECRAVREAVALSETSSFAKYEVTGPDAGAWLSLMLANRLPREGRLTLSPMLNHTGKLIGDFTVANRGGGRFFVFGSG
;
A
#
# COMPACT_ATOMS: atom_id res chain seq x y z
N MET A 1 -3.26 -14.19 -5.84
CA MET A 1 -3.22 -13.25 -6.98
C MET A 1 -4.25 -12.16 -6.81
N THR A 2 -3.94 -10.93 -7.24
CA THR A 2 -4.85 -9.79 -7.17
C THR A 2 -5.80 -9.74 -8.39
N PRO A 3 -6.93 -9.00 -8.34
CA PRO A 3 -7.91 -8.98 -9.45
C PRO A 3 -7.39 -8.41 -10.78
N ILE A 4 -6.24 -7.75 -10.78
CA ILE A 4 -5.64 -7.15 -11.99
C ILE A 4 -4.32 -7.79 -12.38
N TYR A 5 -3.92 -8.90 -11.77
CA TYR A 5 -2.65 -9.58 -12.03
C TYR A 5 -2.36 -9.76 -13.52
N ASP A 6 -3.30 -10.35 -14.28
CA ASP A 6 -3.13 -10.61 -15.71
C ASP A 6 -2.92 -9.33 -16.53
N ARG A 7 -3.56 -8.23 -16.11
CA ARG A 7 -3.41 -6.92 -16.76
C ARG A 7 -2.03 -6.33 -16.49
N LEU A 8 -1.49 -6.53 -15.29
CA LEU A 8 -0.14 -6.11 -14.94
C LEU A 8 0.90 -6.96 -15.69
N ALA A 9 0.71 -8.28 -15.73
CA ALA A 9 1.56 -9.20 -16.48
C ALA A 9 1.62 -8.85 -17.97
N ALA A 10 0.47 -8.57 -18.60
CA ALA A 10 0.39 -8.14 -19.99
C ALA A 10 1.07 -6.77 -20.26
N LYS A 11 1.34 -5.98 -19.22
CA LYS A 11 2.12 -4.72 -19.30
C LYS A 11 3.61 -4.91 -19.01
N GLY A 12 4.07 -6.15 -18.84
CA GLY A 12 5.46 -6.45 -18.57
C GLY A 12 5.85 -6.32 -17.10
N ALA A 13 4.90 -6.46 -16.18
CA ALA A 13 5.21 -6.42 -14.75
C ALA A 13 6.25 -7.49 -14.38
N VAL A 14 7.31 -7.06 -13.70
CA VAL A 14 8.24 -7.93 -12.98
C VAL A 14 7.70 -8.09 -11.57
N PHE A 15 7.25 -9.30 -11.23
CA PHE A 15 6.57 -9.55 -9.96
C PHE A 15 7.54 -9.90 -8.83
N GLY A 16 7.23 -9.37 -7.65
CA GLY A 16 7.77 -9.83 -6.37
C GLY A 16 6.66 -10.47 -5.53
N ALA A 17 7.05 -11.27 -4.54
CA ALA A 17 6.11 -11.92 -3.63
C ALA A 17 6.24 -11.37 -2.21
N ALA A 18 5.11 -11.03 -1.60
CA ALA A 18 5.03 -10.64 -0.19
C ALA A 18 3.70 -11.14 0.40
N PHE A 19 3.76 -11.75 1.59
CA PHE A 19 2.58 -12.20 2.35
C PHE A 19 1.59 -13.06 1.53
N GLY A 20 2.10 -13.92 0.65
CA GLY A 20 1.27 -14.80 -0.20
C GLY A 20 0.63 -14.11 -1.42
N LEU A 21 0.98 -12.85 -1.70
CA LEU A 21 0.54 -12.11 -2.86
C LEU A 21 1.72 -11.69 -3.74
N GLU A 22 1.50 -11.77 -5.05
CA GLU A 22 2.39 -11.16 -6.03
C GLU A 22 1.99 -9.70 -6.27
N HIS A 23 2.99 -8.83 -6.40
CA HIS A 23 2.81 -7.42 -6.75
C HIS A 23 3.88 -6.99 -7.74
N ALA A 24 3.52 -6.09 -8.65
CA ALA A 24 4.46 -5.55 -9.61
C ALA A 24 5.52 -4.69 -8.90
N LEU A 25 6.79 -5.02 -9.08
CA LEU A 25 7.93 -4.26 -8.58
C LEU A 25 8.27 -3.10 -9.52
N TRP A 26 8.24 -3.38 -10.83
CA TRP A 26 8.49 -2.45 -11.94
C TRP A 26 8.00 -3.09 -13.25
N TYR A 27 7.99 -2.34 -14.35
CA TYR A 27 7.54 -2.82 -15.66
C TYR A 27 8.69 -2.85 -16.67
N ALA A 28 8.92 -4.02 -17.26
CA ALA A 28 9.89 -4.22 -18.33
C ALA A 28 9.45 -3.50 -19.62
N LEU A 29 10.44 -3.08 -20.41
CA LEU A 29 10.18 -2.45 -21.70
C LEU A 29 9.48 -3.43 -22.64
N GLN A 30 8.56 -2.92 -23.47
CA GLN A 30 7.89 -3.77 -24.46
C GLN A 30 8.90 -4.49 -25.35
N GLY A 31 8.68 -5.79 -25.55
CA GLY A 31 9.56 -6.65 -26.35
C GLY A 31 10.77 -7.19 -25.57
N THR A 32 10.91 -6.87 -24.29
CA THR A 32 11.94 -7.46 -23.40
C THR A 32 11.31 -8.49 -22.46
N GLU A 33 12.12 -9.43 -21.98
CA GLU A 33 11.69 -10.39 -20.97
C GLU A 33 11.39 -9.65 -19.65
N ALA A 34 10.25 -9.94 -19.02
CA ALA A 34 9.87 -9.40 -17.72
C ALA A 34 10.66 -10.09 -16.60
N ARG A 35 11.95 -9.76 -16.50
CA ARG A 35 12.89 -10.36 -15.56
C ARG A 35 13.92 -9.34 -15.11
N GLU A 36 14.25 -9.38 -13.83
CA GLU A 36 15.35 -8.60 -13.28
C GLU A 36 16.67 -9.40 -13.33
N ASP A 37 17.73 -8.73 -13.80
CA ASP A 37 19.10 -9.22 -13.73
C ASP A 37 19.67 -8.91 -12.34
N VAL A 38 19.42 -9.81 -11.40
CA VAL A 38 19.78 -9.65 -9.98
C VAL A 38 21.28 -9.40 -9.82
N THR A 39 21.63 -8.35 -9.08
CA THR A 39 23.00 -7.93 -8.82
C THR A 39 23.10 -7.16 -7.51
N TYR A 40 24.32 -7.05 -6.96
CA TYR A 40 24.62 -6.18 -5.82
C TYR A 40 24.77 -4.70 -6.22
N ARG A 41 24.66 -4.38 -7.52
CA ARG A 41 24.72 -3.00 -8.07
C ARG A 41 23.34 -2.57 -8.58
N ARG A 42 23.29 -1.50 -9.37
CA ARG A 42 22.07 -1.14 -10.12
C ARG A 42 21.81 -2.21 -11.18
N SER A 43 20.63 -2.82 -11.11
CA SER A 43 20.15 -3.79 -12.10
C SER A 43 19.59 -3.10 -13.34
N ASN A 44 19.11 -3.91 -14.29
CA ASN A 44 18.35 -3.46 -15.46
C ASN A 44 17.06 -2.70 -15.09
N ALA A 45 16.56 -2.83 -13.85
CA ALA A 45 15.37 -2.11 -13.37
C ALA A 45 15.61 -0.60 -13.19
N HIS A 46 16.85 -0.14 -13.00
CA HIS A 46 17.13 1.24 -12.59
C HIS A 46 16.63 2.31 -13.57
N GLY A 47 16.78 2.06 -14.88
CA GLY A 47 16.27 2.95 -15.92
C GLY A 47 14.75 3.00 -15.95
N PRO A 48 14.05 1.86 -16.16
CA PRO A 48 12.59 1.78 -16.14
C PRO A 48 11.95 2.38 -14.89
N VAL A 49 12.45 2.06 -13.70
CA VAL A 49 11.94 2.64 -12.43
C VAL A 49 12.14 4.16 -12.40
N GLY A 50 13.23 4.67 -12.95
CA GLY A 50 13.47 6.11 -13.11
C GLY A 50 12.40 6.79 -13.98
N GLU A 51 12.01 6.14 -15.07
CA GLU A 51 10.93 6.62 -15.95
C GLU A 51 9.55 6.51 -15.28
N GLU A 52 9.27 5.44 -14.53
CA GLU A 52 8.05 5.32 -13.72
C GLU A 52 7.94 6.45 -12.68
N CYS A 53 9.03 6.74 -11.97
CA CYS A 53 9.11 7.86 -11.02
C CYS A 53 8.86 9.20 -11.72
N ARG A 54 9.44 9.41 -12.91
CA ARG A 54 9.23 10.63 -13.70
C ARG A 54 7.77 10.74 -14.15
N ALA A 55 7.16 9.64 -14.61
CA ALA A 55 5.77 9.61 -15.01
C ALA A 55 4.80 9.96 -13.86
N VAL A 56 5.05 9.45 -12.64
CA VAL A 56 4.29 9.86 -11.44
C VAL A 56 4.40 11.35 -11.19
N ARG A 57 5.59 11.93 -11.40
CA ARG A 57 5.88 13.33 -11.09
C ARG A 57 5.36 14.31 -12.14
N GLU A 58 5.42 13.93 -13.41
CA GLU A 58 5.23 14.82 -14.55
C GLU A 58 3.97 14.51 -15.35
N ALA A 59 3.30 13.38 -15.08
CA ALA A 59 2.12 12.93 -15.79
C ALA A 59 1.12 12.23 -14.84
N VAL A 60 0.59 11.08 -15.24
CA VAL A 60 -0.34 10.26 -14.46
C VAL A 60 0.15 8.82 -14.47
N ALA A 61 0.17 8.21 -13.29
CA ALA A 61 0.55 6.81 -13.10
C ALA A 61 -0.50 6.08 -12.26
N LEU A 62 -0.51 4.75 -12.37
CA LEU A 62 -1.36 3.87 -11.58
C LEU A 62 -0.48 2.95 -10.74
N SER A 63 -0.78 2.86 -9.44
CA SER A 63 -0.17 1.92 -8.51
C SER A 63 -1.25 1.05 -7.88
N GLU A 64 -0.99 -0.25 -7.77
CA GLU A 64 -1.90 -1.19 -7.13
C GLU A 64 -1.66 -1.24 -5.62
N THR A 65 -2.74 -1.16 -4.83
CA THR A 65 -2.69 -1.27 -3.36
C THR A 65 -3.54 -2.43 -2.83
N SER A 66 -3.90 -3.38 -3.70
CA SER A 66 -4.65 -4.59 -3.35
C SER A 66 -3.96 -5.41 -2.26
N SER A 67 -2.63 -5.38 -2.19
CA SER A 67 -1.81 -6.09 -1.20
C SER A 67 -1.89 -5.53 0.23
N PHE A 68 -2.39 -4.32 0.44
CA PHE A 68 -2.47 -3.74 1.78
C PHE A 68 -3.47 -4.50 2.64
N ALA A 69 -3.18 -4.64 3.94
CA ALA A 69 -4.17 -5.09 4.90
C ALA A 69 -5.30 -4.07 5.01
N LYS A 70 -6.55 -4.56 5.03
CA LYS A 70 -7.76 -3.74 5.03
C LYS A 70 -8.70 -4.27 6.11
N TYR A 71 -8.96 -3.45 7.11
CA TYR A 71 -9.88 -3.79 8.20
C TYR A 71 -11.04 -2.81 8.22
N GLU A 72 -12.21 -3.32 8.59
CA GLU A 72 -13.38 -2.53 8.87
C GLU A 72 -13.73 -2.65 10.35
N VAL A 73 -13.88 -1.51 11.02
CA VAL A 73 -14.25 -1.42 12.43
C VAL A 73 -15.58 -0.67 12.51
N THR A 74 -16.60 -1.33 13.06
CA THR A 74 -17.98 -0.81 13.10
C THR A 74 -18.60 -0.93 14.48
N GLY A 75 -19.56 -0.05 14.76
CA GLY A 75 -20.35 -0.06 15.99
C GLY A 75 -20.44 1.30 16.67
N PRO A 76 -21.33 1.44 17.67
CA PRO A 76 -21.52 2.70 18.39
C PRO A 76 -20.23 3.19 19.06
N ASP A 77 -19.40 2.27 19.54
CA ASP A 77 -18.16 2.57 20.27
C ASP A 77 -16.89 2.44 19.43
N ALA A 78 -17.00 2.22 18.11
CA ALA A 78 -15.84 1.98 17.24
C ALA A 78 -14.80 3.12 17.32
N GLY A 79 -15.27 4.37 17.35
CA GLY A 79 -14.40 5.53 17.49
C GLY A 79 -13.72 5.60 18.86
N ALA A 80 -14.44 5.32 19.94
CA ALA A 80 -13.86 5.32 21.28
C ALA A 80 -12.80 4.22 21.43
N TRP A 81 -13.09 3.02 20.92
CA TRP A 81 -12.15 1.90 20.93
C TRP A 81 -10.90 2.18 20.09
N LEU A 82 -11.04 2.71 18.87
CA LEU A 82 -9.90 3.08 18.03
C LEU A 82 -9.06 4.19 18.67
N SER A 83 -9.68 5.14 19.37
CA SER A 83 -8.96 6.20 20.09
C SER A 83 -8.14 5.69 21.28
N LEU A 84 -8.43 4.50 21.80
CA LEU A 84 -7.62 3.84 22.83
C LEU A 84 -6.44 3.06 22.23
N MET A 85 -6.62 2.53 21.01
CA MET A 85 -5.61 1.72 20.32
C MET A 85 -4.56 2.55 19.58
N LEU A 86 -4.95 3.73 19.09
CA LEU A 86 -4.15 4.54 18.18
C LEU A 86 -3.72 5.85 18.83
N ALA A 87 -2.51 6.29 18.50
CA ALA A 87 -1.87 7.42 19.17
C ALA A 87 -2.25 8.81 18.60
N ASN A 88 -2.85 8.87 17.41
CA ASN A 88 -3.28 10.14 16.81
C ASN A 88 -4.79 10.36 16.99
N ARG A 89 -5.22 11.62 16.90
CA ARG A 89 -6.63 11.98 16.89
C ARG A 89 -7.31 11.35 15.67
N LEU A 90 -8.44 10.67 15.91
CA LEU A 90 -9.23 10.09 14.83
C LEU A 90 -9.74 11.16 13.85
N PRO A 91 -9.86 10.83 12.56
CA PRO A 91 -10.29 11.79 11.56
C PRO A 91 -11.79 12.09 11.72
N ARG A 92 -12.18 13.30 11.33
CA ARG A 92 -13.59 13.65 11.16
C ARG A 92 -14.22 12.77 10.07
N GLU A 93 -15.53 12.66 10.08
CA GLU A 93 -16.28 11.97 9.02
C GLU A 93 -15.88 12.48 7.62
N GLY A 94 -15.75 11.55 6.67
CA GLY A 94 -15.32 11.82 5.30
C GLY A 94 -13.83 12.12 5.15
N ARG A 95 -13.03 11.94 6.21
CA ARG A 95 -11.59 12.24 6.21
C ARG A 95 -10.78 11.01 6.58
N LEU A 96 -9.49 11.10 6.25
CA LEU A 96 -8.47 10.12 6.55
C LEU A 96 -7.30 10.77 7.28
N THR A 97 -6.66 10.01 8.15
CA THR A 97 -5.44 10.41 8.86
C THR A 97 -4.49 9.24 8.99
N LEU A 98 -3.19 9.53 9.06
CA LEU A 98 -2.20 8.57 9.49
C LEU A 98 -2.18 8.53 11.02
N SER A 99 -2.09 7.35 11.61
CA SER A 99 -2.06 7.17 13.05
C SER A 99 -1.16 6.01 13.47
N PRO A 100 -0.11 6.28 14.28
CA PRO A 100 0.69 5.26 14.91
C PRO A 100 -0.11 4.40 15.88
N MET A 101 0.33 3.16 16.06
CA MET A 101 -0.04 2.26 17.16
C MET A 101 1.20 1.99 18.00
N LEU A 102 1.06 2.12 19.32
CA LEU A 102 2.15 1.91 20.27
C LEU A 102 1.85 0.68 21.13
N ASN A 103 2.89 -0.05 21.53
CA ASN A 103 2.75 -1.04 22.60
C ASN A 103 2.69 -0.36 23.98
N HIS A 104 2.51 -1.15 25.03
CA HIS A 104 2.42 -0.67 26.42
C HIS A 104 3.67 0.05 26.94
N THR A 105 4.83 -0.09 26.28
CA THR A 105 6.07 0.62 26.63
C THR A 105 6.34 1.83 25.74
N GLY A 106 5.36 2.23 24.91
CA GLY A 106 5.43 3.40 24.04
C GLY A 106 6.26 3.19 22.77
N LYS A 107 6.56 1.95 22.39
CA LYS A 107 7.27 1.64 21.13
C LYS A 107 6.29 1.50 19.97
N LEU A 108 6.68 2.00 18.80
CA LEU A 108 5.93 1.88 17.57
C LEU A 108 5.79 0.40 17.17
N ILE A 109 4.54 -0.05 17.00
CA ILE A 109 4.21 -1.42 16.55
C ILE A 109 3.33 -1.44 15.30
N GLY A 110 2.92 -0.26 14.82
CA GLY A 110 2.21 -0.13 13.55
C GLY A 110 2.01 1.34 13.21
N ASP A 111 1.80 1.62 11.93
CA ASP A 111 1.39 2.93 11.44
C ASP A 111 0.28 2.73 10.41
N PHE A 112 -0.88 3.30 10.68
CA PHE A 112 -2.10 2.95 9.97
C PHE A 112 -2.76 4.18 9.39
N THR A 113 -3.27 4.05 8.16
CA THR A 113 -4.21 5.04 7.62
C THR A 113 -5.60 4.67 8.11
N VAL A 114 -6.24 5.59 8.83
CA VAL A 114 -7.61 5.44 9.29
C VAL A 114 -8.50 6.36 8.46
N ALA A 115 -9.58 5.82 7.90
CA ALA A 115 -10.61 6.59 7.22
C ALA A 115 -11.93 6.50 8.00
N ASN A 116 -12.55 7.64 8.28
CA ASN A 116 -13.85 7.69 8.95
C ASN A 116 -14.95 7.86 7.90
N ARG A 117 -15.78 6.83 7.73
CA ARG A 117 -16.87 6.80 6.74
C ARG A 117 -18.16 7.44 7.26
N GLY A 118 -18.24 7.76 8.56
CA GLY A 118 -19.46 8.20 9.23
C GLY A 118 -20.26 7.04 9.81
N GLY A 119 -21.26 7.35 10.64
CA GLY A 119 -22.18 6.36 11.20
C GLY A 119 -21.52 5.24 12.03
N GLY A 120 -20.39 5.54 12.68
CA GLY A 120 -19.64 4.54 13.46
C GLY A 120 -18.86 3.52 12.62
N ARG A 121 -18.58 3.82 11.34
CA ARG A 121 -17.81 2.95 10.43
C ARG A 121 -16.45 3.54 10.10
N PHE A 122 -15.39 2.78 10.37
CA PHE A 122 -14.01 3.15 10.10
C PHE A 122 -13.33 2.08 9.25
N PHE A 123 -12.48 2.51 8.32
CA PHE A 123 -11.56 1.64 7.62
C PHE A 123 -10.15 1.89 8.11
N VAL A 124 -9.40 0.81 8.36
CA VAL A 124 -8.00 0.86 8.79
C VAL A 124 -7.16 0.13 7.76
N PHE A 125 -6.14 0.81 7.24
CA PHE A 125 -5.22 0.30 6.23
C PHE A 125 -3.81 0.23 6.81
N GLY A 126 -3.12 -0.88 6.60
CA GLY A 126 -1.75 -1.09 7.03
C GLY A 126 -0.92 -1.83 5.99
N SER A 127 0.40 -1.87 6.19
CA SER A 127 1.26 -2.83 5.51
C SER A 127 0.79 -4.24 5.89
N GLY A 128 0.53 -5.08 4.88
CA GLY A 128 0.23 -6.49 5.08
C GLY A 128 1.37 -7.27 5.73
#